data_AF-A0A2N2C0D6-F1
#
_entry.id   AF-A0A2N2C0D6-F1
#
_cell.length_a   1.000
_cell.length_b   1.000
_cell.length_c   1.000
_cell.angle_alpha   90.00
_cell.angle_beta   90.00
_cell.angle_gamma   90.00
#
_symmetry.space_group_name_H-M   'P 1'
#
loop_
_entity.id
_entity.type
_entity.pdbx_description
1 polymer ?
#
loop_
_entity_poly.entity_id
_entity_poly.type
_entity_poly.pdbx_seq_one_letter_code
_entity_poly.pdbx_strand_id
1 'polypeptide(L)'
;MSHISVLLEETIDYLGVKEDGIYLDATCGRGGHTEAIVKQLTSGKVIVFDLDIVAIEEAKKRLMPYLDKLIFINDNYATLKKHCEANDIKQLDGFVFDLGVSSPQFDDPARGFSYRYDSRLDMRMDQSQTFSAYHLVNEYPLNQLTKVLRDYGEEPFAYPIAKKIVAARLLSPITTTGQLVEIIKSALPSRILHQKGHPAKQTFQAIRIEVNQELASVEKAVSDACALLKVGCRGCVITFHSL
;
A
#
# COMPACT_ATOMS: atom_id res chain seq x y z
N MET A 1 -2.79 -20.44 -6.81
CA MET A 1 -2.28 -19.70 -7.98
C MET A 1 -1.02 -18.97 -7.56
N SER A 2 0.06 -19.06 -8.34
CA SER A 2 1.24 -18.21 -8.13
C SER A 2 0.83 -16.76 -8.38
N HIS A 3 1.21 -15.85 -7.48
CA HIS A 3 1.01 -14.42 -7.68
C HIS A 3 1.95 -13.96 -8.81
N ILE A 4 1.39 -13.36 -9.86
CA ILE A 4 2.13 -12.78 -10.98
C ILE A 4 2.11 -11.27 -10.80
N SER A 5 3.28 -10.64 -10.87
CA SER A 5 3.40 -9.18 -10.82
C SER A 5 2.67 -8.52 -11.98
N VAL A 6 1.98 -7.40 -11.69
CA VAL A 6 1.28 -6.61 -12.70
C VAL A 6 2.31 -5.91 -13.60
N LEU A 7 2.09 -5.95 -14.92
CA LEU A 7 2.95 -5.32 -15.93
C LEU A 7 4.44 -5.64 -15.76
N LEU A 8 4.76 -6.89 -15.39
CA LEU A 8 6.12 -7.29 -15.04
C LEU A 8 7.08 -7.11 -16.22
N GLU A 9 6.74 -7.67 -17.39
CA GLU A 9 7.61 -7.62 -18.58
C GLU A 9 7.80 -6.17 -19.05
N GLU A 10 6.69 -5.43 -19.15
CA GLU A 10 6.72 -4.03 -19.55
C GLU A 10 7.58 -3.19 -18.59
N THR A 11 7.43 -3.39 -17.28
CA THR A 11 8.22 -2.65 -16.27
C THR A 11 9.71 -2.89 -16.45
N ILE A 12 10.12 -4.15 -16.68
CA ILE A 12 11.53 -4.52 -16.82
C ILE A 12 12.12 -4.01 -18.12
N ASP A 13 11.39 -4.14 -19.23
CA ASP A 13 11.79 -3.61 -20.54
C ASP A 13 11.94 -2.09 -20.50
N TYR A 14 10.99 -1.40 -19.85
CA TYR A 14 11.07 0.04 -19.66
C TYR A 14 12.25 0.41 -18.77
N LEU A 15 12.53 -0.29 -17.68
CA LEU A 15 13.66 0.04 -16.81
C LEU A 15 15.02 -0.03 -17.53
N GLY A 16 15.17 -0.96 -18.48
CA GLY A 16 16.45 -1.16 -19.18
C GLY A 16 17.56 -1.51 -18.19
N VAL A 17 17.37 -2.62 -17.46
CA VAL A 17 18.25 -3.04 -16.36
C VAL A 17 19.70 -3.21 -16.83
N LYS A 18 20.63 -2.61 -16.10
CA LYS A 18 22.08 -2.68 -16.29
C LYS A 18 22.68 -3.57 -15.22
N GLU A 19 23.66 -4.39 -15.60
CA GLU A 19 24.18 -5.43 -14.72
C GLU A 19 24.84 -4.89 -13.43
N ASP A 20 25.39 -3.67 -13.48
CA ASP A 20 26.07 -2.97 -12.40
C ASP A 20 25.22 -1.86 -11.75
N GLY A 21 23.95 -1.75 -12.14
CA GLY A 21 23.06 -0.67 -11.70
C GLY A 21 22.55 -0.83 -10.27
N ILE A 22 22.15 0.30 -9.68
CA ILE A 22 21.46 0.35 -8.38
C ILE A 22 19.97 0.62 -8.62
N TYR A 23 19.12 -0.31 -8.22
CA TYR A 23 17.68 -0.23 -8.42
C TYR A 23 16.94 -0.08 -7.09
N LEU A 24 15.77 0.55 -7.14
CA LEU A 24 14.81 0.59 -6.03
C LEU A 24 13.56 -0.20 -6.43
N ASP A 25 13.15 -1.15 -5.60
CA ASP A 25 11.79 -1.68 -5.56
C ASP A 25 11.14 -1.16 -4.27
N ALA A 26 10.28 -0.15 -4.41
CA ALA A 26 9.69 0.55 -3.26
C ALA A 26 8.52 -0.21 -2.62
N THR A 27 8.02 -1.26 -3.27
CA THR A 27 6.78 -1.96 -2.92
C THR A 27 6.93 -3.44 -3.22
N CYS A 28 7.93 -4.07 -2.59
CA CYS A 28 8.39 -5.41 -2.94
C CYS A 28 7.27 -6.44 -3.00
N GLY A 29 6.34 -6.38 -2.03
CA GLY A 29 5.29 -7.38 -1.87
C GLY A 29 5.87 -8.78 -1.79
N ARG A 30 5.60 -9.62 -2.80
CA ARG A 30 6.15 -10.98 -2.89
C ARG A 30 7.44 -11.09 -3.71
N GLY A 31 8.07 -9.97 -4.05
CA GLY A 31 9.38 -9.90 -4.71
C GLY A 31 9.38 -10.21 -6.20
N GLY A 32 8.25 -10.06 -6.90
CA GLY A 32 8.17 -10.39 -8.33
C GLY A 32 9.00 -9.46 -9.23
N HIS A 33 8.84 -8.15 -9.07
CA HIS A 33 9.65 -7.15 -9.79
C HIS A 33 11.10 -7.18 -9.32
N THR A 34 11.34 -7.21 -8.00
CA THR A 34 12.68 -7.41 -7.42
C THR A 34 13.41 -8.60 -8.05
N GLU A 35 12.75 -9.76 -8.17
CA GLU A 35 13.37 -10.96 -8.75
C GLU A 35 13.75 -10.75 -10.21
N ALA A 36 12.88 -10.12 -11.00
CA ALA A 36 13.13 -9.88 -12.42
C ALA A 36 14.26 -8.86 -12.66
N ILE A 37 14.43 -7.89 -11.76
CA ILE A 37 15.57 -6.95 -11.78
C ILE A 37 16.85 -7.69 -11.37
N VAL A 38 16.87 -8.32 -10.19
CA VAL A 38 18.10 -8.87 -9.60
C VAL A 38 18.69 -10.02 -10.43
N LYS A 39 17.85 -10.75 -11.18
CA LYS A 39 18.29 -11.78 -12.14
C LYS A 39 19.23 -11.26 -13.23
N GLN A 40 19.14 -9.98 -13.57
CA GLN A 40 19.96 -9.35 -14.61
C GLN A 40 21.23 -8.69 -14.05
N LEU A 41 21.41 -8.67 -12.73
CA LEU A 41 22.54 -8.01 -12.08
C LEU A 41 23.74 -8.94 -11.95
N THR A 42 24.94 -8.41 -12.16
CA THR A 42 26.22 -9.09 -11.86
C THR A 42 26.83 -8.50 -10.60
N SER A 43 27.09 -7.19 -10.58
CA SER A 43 27.63 -6.43 -9.43
C SER A 43 26.64 -5.40 -8.85
N GLY A 44 25.53 -5.17 -9.54
CA GLY A 44 24.48 -4.23 -9.13
C GLY A 44 23.76 -4.64 -7.84
N LYS A 45 22.90 -3.74 -7.36
CA LYS A 45 22.11 -3.92 -6.14
C LYS A 45 20.65 -3.54 -6.35
N VAL A 46 19.76 -4.15 -5.57
CA VAL A 46 18.38 -3.69 -5.43
C VAL A 46 18.11 -3.32 -3.97
N ILE A 47 17.65 -2.09 -3.75
CA ILE A 47 17.09 -1.63 -2.49
C ILE A 47 15.62 -2.01 -2.50
N VAL A 48 15.18 -2.73 -1.47
CA VAL A 48 13.88 -3.39 -1.44
C VAL A 48 13.12 -2.90 -0.22
N PHE A 49 12.07 -2.10 -0.44
CA PHE A 49 11.19 -1.63 0.62
C PHE A 49 9.90 -2.44 0.67
N ASP A 50 9.43 -2.69 1.89
CA ASP A 50 8.02 -2.95 2.15
C ASP A 50 7.69 -2.54 3.58
N LEU A 51 6.50 -1.99 3.78
CA LEU A 51 6.01 -1.63 5.09
C LEU A 51 5.56 -2.87 5.89
N ASP A 52 5.17 -3.94 5.18
CA ASP A 52 4.69 -5.19 5.78
C ASP A 52 5.84 -6.20 5.95
N ILE A 53 6.20 -6.50 7.20
CA ILE A 53 7.26 -7.47 7.50
C ILE A 53 6.96 -8.86 6.94
N VAL A 54 5.68 -9.25 6.86
CA VAL A 54 5.30 -10.55 6.30
C VAL A 54 5.64 -10.61 4.81
N ALA A 55 5.45 -9.50 4.08
CA ALA A 55 5.83 -9.39 2.68
C ALA A 55 7.35 -9.55 2.51
N ILE A 56 8.15 -8.86 3.33
CA ILE A 56 9.61 -8.98 3.32
C ILE A 56 10.08 -10.41 3.58
N GLU A 57 9.53 -11.08 4.60
CA GLU A 57 9.96 -12.45 4.92
C GLU A 57 9.57 -13.45 3.82
N GLU A 58 8.42 -13.28 3.16
CA GLU A 58 8.06 -14.08 1.98
C GLU A 58 8.95 -13.75 0.77
N ALA A 59 9.26 -12.47 0.53
CA ALA A 59 10.16 -12.05 -0.54
C ALA A 59 11.57 -12.62 -0.34
N LYS A 60 12.11 -12.61 0.89
CA LYS A 60 13.41 -13.22 1.21
C LYS A 60 13.46 -14.71 0.87
N LYS A 61 12.38 -15.47 1.13
CA LYS A 61 12.30 -16.89 0.75
C LYS A 61 12.38 -17.07 -0.77
N ARG A 62 11.65 -16.25 -1.53
CA ARG A 62 11.67 -16.26 -2.99
C ARG A 62 13.04 -15.86 -3.55
N LEU A 63 13.66 -14.87 -2.94
CA LEU A 63 14.89 -14.21 -3.40
C LEU A 63 16.16 -14.79 -2.77
N MET A 64 16.05 -15.92 -2.08
CA MET A 64 17.16 -16.60 -1.42
C MET A 64 18.42 -16.77 -2.29
N PRO A 65 18.33 -17.05 -3.61
CA PRO A 65 19.52 -17.16 -4.47
C PRO A 65 20.27 -15.83 -4.73
N TYR A 66 19.68 -14.69 -4.37
CA TYR A 66 20.16 -13.35 -4.75
C TYR A 66 20.40 -12.42 -3.56
N LEU A 67 20.35 -12.92 -2.31
CA LEU A 67 20.38 -12.09 -1.10
C LEU A 67 21.63 -11.21 -1.00
N ASP A 68 22.75 -11.63 -1.59
CA ASP A 68 23.99 -10.87 -1.66
C ASP A 68 23.84 -9.56 -2.46
N LYS A 69 22.83 -9.45 -3.34
CA LYS A 69 22.56 -8.27 -4.17
C LYS A 69 21.41 -7.40 -3.64
N LEU A 70 20.81 -7.78 -2.52
CA LEU A 70 19.58 -7.16 -2.02
C LEU A 70 19.81 -6.44 -0.70
N ILE A 71 19.19 -5.27 -0.55
CA ILE A 71 19.14 -4.51 0.69
C ILE A 71 17.67 -4.40 1.10
N PHE A 72 17.23 -5.26 2.02
CA PHE A 72 15.86 -5.25 2.51
C PHE A 72 15.64 -4.21 3.60
N ILE A 73 14.56 -3.45 3.47
CA ILE A 73 14.21 -2.36 4.37
C ILE A 73 12.74 -2.50 4.74
N ASN A 74 12.48 -2.86 6.00
CA ASN A 74 11.13 -2.84 6.57
C ASN A 74 10.82 -1.46 7.14
N ASP A 75 10.42 -0.55 6.27
CA ASP A 75 10.08 0.82 6.62
C ASP A 75 9.18 1.39 5.52
N ASN A 76 8.59 2.56 5.79
CA ASN A 76 7.86 3.29 4.77
C ASN A 76 8.85 3.83 3.72
N TYR A 77 8.56 3.63 2.43
CA TYR A 77 9.41 4.12 1.32
C TYR A 77 9.60 5.65 1.32
N ALA A 78 8.78 6.41 2.07
CA ALA A 78 9.00 7.82 2.37
C ALA A 78 10.34 8.09 3.09
N THR A 79 10.98 7.07 3.68
CA THR A 79 12.31 7.18 4.31
C THR A 79 13.46 6.84 3.36
N LEU A 80 13.19 6.73 2.04
CA LEU A 80 14.17 6.38 1.00
C LEU A 80 15.54 7.06 1.16
N LYS A 81 15.58 8.40 1.19
CA LYS A 81 16.85 9.15 1.27
C LYS A 81 17.69 8.77 2.48
N LYS A 82 17.07 8.65 3.66
CA LYS A 82 17.74 8.24 4.90
C LYS A 82 18.44 6.89 4.74
N HIS A 83 17.76 5.93 4.11
CA HIS A 83 18.32 4.60 3.91
C HIS A 83 19.34 4.54 2.77
N CYS A 84 19.16 5.32 1.70
CA CYS A 84 20.18 5.48 0.67
C CYS A 84 21.47 6.04 1.27
N GLU A 85 21.38 7.10 2.09
CA GLU A 85 22.52 7.68 2.81
C GLU A 85 23.20 6.65 3.72
N ALA A 86 22.43 5.89 4.50
CA ALA A 86 22.96 4.87 5.41
C ALA A 86 23.65 3.69 4.70
N ASN A 87 23.38 3.49 3.40
CA ASN A 87 23.99 2.44 2.58
C ASN A 87 24.99 3.01 1.55
N ASP A 88 25.41 4.27 1.70
CA ASP A 88 26.32 4.97 0.78
C ASP A 88 25.83 5.02 -0.68
N ILE A 89 24.51 4.98 -0.88
CA ILE A 89 23.87 5.05 -2.20
C ILE A 89 23.56 6.50 -2.54
N LYS A 90 24.24 7.02 -3.55
CA LYS A 90 24.09 8.42 -3.98
C LYS A 90 23.07 8.60 -5.11
N GLN A 91 22.91 7.59 -5.96
CA GLN A 91 22.05 7.67 -7.14
C GLN A 91 21.46 6.30 -7.49
N LEU A 92 20.33 6.32 -8.19
CA LEU A 92 19.61 5.15 -8.70
C LEU A 92 19.74 5.07 -10.23
N ASP A 93 19.89 3.85 -10.75
CA ASP A 93 19.81 3.50 -12.17
C ASP A 93 18.38 3.15 -12.61
N GLY A 94 17.48 2.94 -11.65
CA GLY A 94 16.04 2.87 -11.90
C GLY A 94 15.24 2.61 -10.63
N PHE A 95 13.93 2.80 -10.70
CA PHE A 95 13.02 2.52 -9.59
C PHE A 95 11.69 1.95 -10.06
N VAL A 96 11.04 1.17 -9.19
CA VAL A 96 9.67 0.67 -9.35
C VAL A 96 8.85 1.03 -8.12
N PHE A 97 7.64 1.54 -8.37
CA PHE A 97 6.56 1.62 -7.41
C PHE A 97 5.36 0.87 -7.98
N ASP A 98 5.02 -0.28 -7.42
CA ASP A 98 3.76 -1.02 -7.64
C ASP A 98 2.76 -0.61 -6.55
N LEU A 99 2.14 0.56 -6.73
CA LEU A 99 1.34 1.21 -5.70
C LEU A 99 0.02 0.52 -5.51
N GLY A 100 -0.10 -0.19 -4.40
CA GLY A 100 -1.34 -0.82 -4.01
C GLY A 100 -1.14 -1.72 -2.81
N VAL A 101 -1.95 -2.76 -2.79
CA VAL A 101 -2.09 -3.71 -1.70
C VAL A 101 -1.80 -5.09 -2.23
N SER A 102 -0.98 -5.85 -1.50
CA SER A 102 -0.65 -7.20 -1.92
C SER A 102 -1.83 -8.15 -1.66
N SER A 103 -2.01 -9.18 -2.49
CA SER A 103 -3.06 -10.20 -2.27
C SER A 103 -3.05 -10.81 -0.85
N PRO A 104 -1.89 -11.12 -0.22
CA PRO A 104 -1.85 -11.57 1.18
C PRO A 104 -2.66 -10.71 2.16
N GLN A 105 -2.64 -9.39 2.00
CA GLN A 105 -3.31 -8.47 2.91
C GLN A 105 -4.83 -8.57 2.82
N PHE A 106 -5.36 -8.90 1.63
CA PHE A 106 -6.79 -9.15 1.41
C PHE A 106 -7.21 -10.59 1.72
N ASP A 107 -6.30 -11.53 1.50
CA ASP A 107 -6.54 -12.96 1.65
C ASP A 107 -6.50 -13.41 3.12
N ASP A 108 -5.74 -12.74 3.98
CA ASP A 108 -5.73 -12.96 5.42
C ASP A 108 -6.85 -12.14 6.11
N PRO A 109 -7.95 -12.78 6.57
CA PRO A 109 -9.03 -12.07 7.21
C PRO A 109 -8.59 -11.32 8.47
N ALA A 110 -7.58 -11.82 9.21
CA ALA A 110 -7.12 -11.23 10.46
C ALA A 110 -6.57 -9.81 10.29
N ARG A 111 -6.15 -9.45 9.07
CA ARG A 111 -5.60 -8.13 8.72
C ARG A 111 -6.67 -7.05 8.53
N GLY A 112 -7.94 -7.43 8.36
CA GLY A 112 -9.06 -6.47 8.33
C GLY A 112 -9.16 -5.59 7.08
N PHE A 113 -8.45 -5.90 5.98
CA PHE A 113 -8.53 -5.14 4.73
C PHE A 113 -9.77 -5.48 3.89
N SER A 114 -10.34 -6.67 4.08
CA SER A 114 -11.45 -7.17 3.28
C SER A 114 -12.80 -6.84 3.92
N TYR A 115 -13.74 -6.35 3.10
CA TYR A 115 -15.15 -6.22 3.46
C TYR A 115 -15.95 -7.50 3.19
N ARG A 116 -15.32 -8.58 2.69
CA ARG A 116 -16.00 -9.86 2.37
C ARG A 116 -16.12 -10.79 3.57
N TYR A 117 -15.23 -10.63 4.55
CA TYR A 117 -15.17 -11.44 5.74
C TYR A 117 -15.27 -10.52 6.95
N ASP A 118 -15.96 -10.97 7.99
CA ASP A 118 -16.01 -10.25 9.25
C ASP A 118 -14.75 -10.55 10.06
N SER A 119 -14.02 -9.50 10.43
CA SER A 119 -12.75 -9.61 11.15
C SER A 119 -12.44 -8.32 11.90
N ARG A 120 -11.38 -8.32 12.70
CA ARG A 120 -10.95 -7.14 13.47
C ARG A 120 -10.69 -5.96 12.52
N LEU A 121 -11.18 -4.79 12.91
CA LEU A 121 -11.00 -3.55 12.16
C LEU A 121 -9.56 -3.02 12.35
N ASP A 122 -8.63 -3.51 11.54
CA ASP A 122 -7.19 -3.24 11.66
C ASP A 122 -6.63 -2.41 10.49
N MET A 123 -6.52 -2.99 9.30
CA MET A 123 -6.03 -2.35 8.06
C MET A 123 -4.61 -1.79 8.12
N ARG A 124 -3.81 -2.11 9.14
CA ARG A 124 -2.41 -1.70 9.22
C ARG A 124 -1.53 -2.59 8.33
N MET A 125 -0.72 -1.98 7.46
CA MET A 125 0.33 -2.68 6.71
C MET A 125 1.50 -3.01 7.63
N ASP A 126 2.05 -2.01 8.31
CA ASP A 126 2.97 -2.21 9.44
C ASP A 126 2.18 -2.52 10.70
N GLN A 127 2.36 -3.72 11.26
CA GLN A 127 1.65 -4.15 12.47
C GLN A 127 2.22 -3.57 13.77
N SER A 128 3.39 -2.92 13.71
CA SER A 128 4.04 -2.28 14.87
C SER A 128 3.44 -0.92 15.23
N GLN A 129 2.82 -0.22 14.27
CA GLN A 129 2.17 1.07 14.52
C GLN A 129 0.95 0.92 15.44
N THR A 130 0.62 1.94 16.24
CA THR A 130 -0.53 1.88 17.16
C THR A 130 -1.84 2.23 16.48
N PHE A 131 -1.84 3.23 15.60
CA PHE A 131 -3.03 3.74 14.92
C PHE A 131 -3.55 2.76 13.87
N SER A 132 -4.84 2.42 13.92
CA SER A 132 -5.47 1.43 13.04
C SER A 132 -6.85 1.92 12.57
N ALA A 133 -7.49 1.17 11.68
CA ALA A 133 -8.84 1.46 11.23
C ALA A 133 -9.84 1.55 12.40
N TYR A 134 -9.65 0.75 13.45
CA TYR A 134 -10.41 0.88 14.70
C TYR A 134 -10.30 2.28 15.29
N HIS A 135 -9.08 2.80 15.44
CA HIS A 135 -8.83 4.12 16.01
C HIS A 135 -9.42 5.22 15.12
N LEU A 136 -9.17 5.15 13.81
CA LEU A 136 -9.74 6.09 12.84
C LEU A 136 -11.27 6.16 12.97
N VAL A 137 -11.93 5.00 12.90
CA VAL A 137 -13.40 4.91 12.91
C VAL A 137 -13.99 5.32 14.26
N ASN A 138 -13.33 5.00 15.38
CA ASN A 138 -13.87 5.26 16.71
C ASN A 138 -13.46 6.62 17.31
N GLU A 139 -12.40 7.25 16.83
CA GLU A 139 -11.83 8.44 17.48
C GLU A 139 -11.89 9.69 16.60
N TYR A 140 -11.85 9.57 15.27
CA TYR A 140 -11.85 10.77 14.41
C TYR A 140 -13.13 11.58 14.60
N PRO A 141 -13.04 12.91 14.73
CA PRO A 141 -14.19 13.79 14.67
C PRO A 141 -14.95 13.65 13.33
N LEU A 142 -16.25 13.94 13.35
CA LEU A 142 -17.13 13.80 12.18
C LEU A 142 -16.59 14.49 10.92
N ASN A 143 -16.05 15.71 11.06
CA ASN A 143 -15.50 16.48 9.95
C ASN A 143 -14.23 15.84 9.37
N GLN A 144 -13.35 15.32 10.22
CA GLN A 144 -12.14 14.62 9.78
C GLN A 144 -12.50 13.30 9.09
N LEU A 145 -13.39 12.51 9.68
CA LEU A 145 -13.86 11.27 9.05
C LEU A 145 -14.52 11.54 7.69
N THR A 146 -15.39 12.56 7.61
CA THR A 146 -15.99 12.98 6.34
C THR A 146 -14.94 13.38 5.31
N LYS A 147 -13.90 14.11 5.73
CA LYS A 147 -12.79 14.52 4.87
C LYS A 147 -12.05 13.30 4.31
N VAL A 148 -11.67 12.35 5.17
CA VAL A 148 -11.01 11.10 4.74
C VAL A 148 -11.84 10.35 3.71
N LEU A 149 -13.12 10.10 4.00
CA LEU A 149 -13.99 9.35 3.08
C LEU A 149 -14.16 10.05 1.72
N ARG A 150 -14.31 11.37 1.73
CA ARG A 150 -14.46 12.16 0.51
C ARG A 150 -13.17 12.22 -0.30
N ASP A 151 -12.06 12.59 0.36
CA ASP A 151 -10.82 12.92 -0.31
C ASP A 151 -10.06 11.66 -0.75
N TYR A 152 -10.12 10.57 0.03
CA TYR A 152 -9.40 9.33 -0.27
C TYR A 152 -10.27 8.19 -0.80
N GLY A 153 -11.59 8.26 -0.61
CA GLY A 153 -12.54 7.29 -1.16
C GLY A 153 -13.25 7.77 -2.41
N GLU A 154 -13.15 9.07 -2.73
CA GLU A 154 -14.02 9.74 -3.70
C GLU A 154 -15.51 9.43 -3.42
N GLU A 155 -15.88 9.28 -2.14
CA GLU A 155 -17.17 8.76 -1.67
C GLU A 155 -18.26 9.84 -1.69
N PRO A 156 -19.27 9.77 -2.58
CA PRO A 156 -20.32 10.78 -2.67
C PRO A 156 -21.16 10.87 -1.39
N PHE A 157 -21.27 9.77 -0.64
CA PHE A 157 -22.02 9.69 0.62
C PHE A 157 -21.12 9.84 1.85
N ALA A 158 -19.95 10.50 1.72
CA ALA A 158 -18.97 10.63 2.79
C ALA A 158 -19.58 11.19 4.09
N TYR A 159 -20.34 12.27 4.01
CA TYR A 159 -20.98 12.87 5.19
C TYR A 159 -22.06 11.96 5.81
N PRO A 160 -23.04 11.42 5.04
CA PRO A 160 -23.99 10.43 5.56
C PRO A 160 -23.33 9.22 6.24
N ILE A 161 -22.29 8.64 5.63
CA ILE A 161 -21.57 7.47 6.17
C ILE A 161 -20.86 7.86 7.46
N ALA A 162 -20.09 8.96 7.46
CA ALA A 162 -19.38 9.42 8.64
C ALA A 162 -20.35 9.71 9.81
N LYS A 163 -21.53 10.29 9.52
CA LYS A 163 -22.57 10.52 10.53
C LYS A 163 -23.10 9.22 11.13
N LYS A 164 -23.32 8.19 10.31
CA LYS A 164 -23.76 6.87 10.79
C LYS A 164 -22.68 6.18 11.63
N ILE A 165 -21.42 6.27 11.23
CA ILE A 165 -20.29 5.77 12.01
C ILE A 165 -20.23 6.43 13.38
N VAL A 166 -20.26 7.77 13.42
CA VAL A 166 -20.22 8.54 14.68
C VAL A 166 -21.42 8.20 15.57
N ALA A 167 -22.61 8.08 15.00
CA ALA A 167 -23.80 7.69 15.77
C ALA A 167 -23.69 6.27 16.34
N ALA A 168 -23.18 5.31 15.56
CA ALA A 168 -23.05 3.93 16.00
C ALA A 168 -22.02 3.77 17.13
N ARG A 169 -20.85 4.42 17.01
CA ARG A 169 -19.80 4.31 18.03
C ARG A 169 -20.15 4.94 19.38
N LEU A 170 -21.14 5.85 19.42
CA LEU A 170 -21.67 6.39 20.67
C LEU A 170 -22.46 5.35 21.48
N LEU A 171 -22.98 4.31 20.83
CA LEU A 171 -23.70 3.21 21.48
C LEU A 171 -22.75 2.09 21.90
N SER A 172 -21.86 1.69 20.99
CA SER A 172 -20.82 0.69 21.24
C SER A 172 -19.67 0.87 20.24
N PRO A 173 -18.40 0.67 20.65
CA PRO A 173 -17.28 0.71 19.73
C PRO A 173 -17.47 -0.22 18.53
N ILE A 174 -17.05 0.24 17.35
CA ILE A 174 -17.07 -0.53 16.10
C ILE A 174 -15.76 -1.31 16.03
N THR A 175 -15.83 -2.62 16.25
CA THR A 175 -14.65 -3.48 16.42
C THR A 175 -14.36 -4.35 15.19
N THR A 176 -15.34 -4.56 14.32
CA THR A 176 -15.19 -5.46 13.17
C THR A 176 -15.52 -4.83 11.82
N THR A 177 -14.95 -5.41 10.75
CA THR A 177 -15.20 -5.02 9.35
C THR A 177 -16.67 -5.22 8.98
N GLY A 178 -17.33 -6.28 9.44
CA GLY A 178 -18.74 -6.56 9.18
C GLY A 178 -19.66 -5.53 9.83
N GLN A 179 -19.38 -5.12 11.07
CA GLN A 179 -20.12 -4.02 11.72
C GLN A 179 -20.00 -2.73 10.90
N LEU A 180 -18.79 -2.38 10.47
CA LEU A 180 -18.55 -1.21 9.63
C LEU A 180 -19.31 -1.30 8.29
N VAL A 181 -19.31 -2.47 7.65
CA VAL A 181 -20.06 -2.71 6.40
C VAL A 181 -21.56 -2.46 6.59
N GLU A 182 -22.18 -2.98 7.64
CA GLU A 182 -23.61 -2.78 7.89
C GLU A 182 -23.95 -1.32 8.20
N ILE A 183 -23.08 -0.63 8.93
CA ILE A 183 -23.21 0.82 9.17
C ILE A 183 -23.17 1.60 7.85
N ILE A 184 -22.18 1.31 6.99
CA ILE A 184 -22.07 1.95 5.66
C ILE A 184 -23.33 1.69 4.85
N LYS A 185 -23.79 0.43 4.75
CA LYS A 185 -25.01 0.09 4.01
C LYS A 185 -26.23 0.86 4.53
N SER A 186 -26.36 1.02 5.85
CA SER A 186 -27.46 1.78 6.47
C SER A 186 -27.46 3.28 6.16
N ALA A 187 -26.34 3.81 5.66
CA ALA A 187 -26.20 5.21 5.26
C ALA A 187 -26.58 5.45 3.79
N LEU A 188 -26.70 4.38 3.00
CA LEU A 188 -26.82 4.46 1.55
C LEU A 188 -28.26 4.25 1.06
N PRO A 189 -28.70 4.97 0.02
CA PRO A 189 -29.97 4.70 -0.65
C PRO A 189 -30.00 3.30 -1.27
N SER A 190 -31.17 2.66 -1.32
CA SER A 190 -31.36 1.34 -1.95
C SER A 190 -30.81 1.28 -3.37
N ARG A 191 -30.98 2.34 -4.18
CA ARG A 191 -30.42 2.43 -5.53
C ARG A 191 -28.91 2.20 -5.56
N ILE A 192 -28.16 2.71 -4.58
CA ILE A 192 -26.70 2.57 -4.50
C ILE A 192 -26.31 1.16 -4.07
N LEU A 193 -27.04 0.57 -3.12
CA LEU A 193 -26.81 -0.80 -2.63
C LEU A 193 -26.92 -1.86 -3.74
N HIS A 194 -27.72 -1.61 -4.77
CA HIS A 194 -27.92 -2.52 -5.90
C HIS A 194 -27.02 -2.24 -7.12
N GLN A 195 -26.13 -1.26 -7.04
CA GLN A 195 -25.16 -1.03 -8.12
C GLN A 195 -24.09 -2.12 -8.15
N LYS A 196 -23.41 -2.24 -9.30
CA LYS A 196 -22.29 -3.18 -9.45
C LYS A 196 -21.13 -2.74 -8.56
N GLY A 197 -20.61 -3.69 -7.77
CA GLY A 197 -19.53 -3.46 -6.81
C GLY A 197 -20.02 -3.55 -5.38
N HIS A 198 -19.08 -3.59 -4.43
CA HIS A 198 -19.46 -3.64 -3.02
C HIS A 198 -19.63 -2.21 -2.46
N PRO A 199 -20.75 -1.90 -1.77
CA PRO A 199 -21.03 -0.53 -1.32
C PRO A 199 -19.99 0.03 -0.33
N ALA A 200 -19.30 -0.84 0.41
CA ALA A 200 -18.24 -0.42 1.34
C ALA A 200 -16.87 -0.21 0.69
N LYS A 201 -16.70 -0.47 -0.62
CA LYS A 201 -15.38 -0.49 -1.27
C LYS A 201 -14.64 0.85 -1.13
N GLN A 202 -15.29 1.96 -1.46
CA GLN A 202 -14.70 3.31 -1.40
C GLN A 202 -14.36 3.72 0.03
N THR A 203 -15.24 3.44 0.98
CA THR A 203 -14.99 3.70 2.40
C THR A 203 -13.79 2.89 2.93
N PHE A 204 -13.70 1.60 2.60
CA PHE A 204 -12.57 0.77 3.02
C PHE A 204 -11.25 1.24 2.39
N GLN A 205 -11.27 1.66 1.12
CA GLN A 205 -10.13 2.27 0.46
C GLN A 205 -9.68 3.54 1.18
N ALA A 206 -10.61 4.45 1.49
CA ALA A 206 -10.29 5.70 2.17
C ALA A 206 -9.64 5.49 3.54
N ILE A 207 -10.21 4.58 4.33
CA ILE A 207 -9.70 4.22 5.66
C ILE A 207 -8.30 3.61 5.54
N ARG A 208 -8.09 2.71 4.57
CA ARG A 208 -6.79 2.09 4.31
C ARG A 208 -5.71 3.14 4.00
N ILE A 209 -6.03 4.06 3.08
CA ILE A 209 -5.13 5.14 2.65
C ILE A 209 -4.73 6.01 3.84
N GLU A 210 -5.69 6.40 4.69
CA GLU A 210 -5.41 7.22 5.87
C GLU A 210 -4.61 6.44 6.94
N VAL A 211 -4.98 5.20 7.25
CA VAL A 211 -4.28 4.38 8.26
C VAL A 211 -2.81 4.19 7.88
N ASN A 212 -2.51 4.00 6.60
CA ASN A 212 -1.15 3.70 6.14
C ASN A 212 -0.43 4.92 5.53
N GLN A 213 -1.05 6.10 5.58
CA GLN A 213 -0.51 7.35 5.01
C GLN A 213 -0.03 7.20 3.56
N GLU A 214 -0.78 6.43 2.74
CA GLU A 214 -0.32 5.97 1.42
C GLU A 214 0.01 7.15 0.50
N LEU A 215 -0.91 8.10 0.30
CA LEU A 215 -0.72 9.21 -0.66
C LEU A 215 0.43 10.14 -0.26
N ALA A 216 0.51 10.54 1.01
CA ALA A 216 1.59 11.40 1.51
C ALA A 216 2.96 10.72 1.39
N SER A 217 3.00 9.40 1.59
CA SER A 217 4.21 8.61 1.42
C SER A 217 4.64 8.56 -0.04
N VAL A 218 3.69 8.36 -0.97
CA VAL A 218 3.95 8.27 -2.41
C VAL A 218 4.53 9.57 -2.94
N GLU A 219 3.91 10.70 -2.63
CA GLU A 219 4.36 12.02 -3.10
C GLU A 219 5.81 12.26 -2.70
N LYS A 220 6.14 12.04 -1.42
CA LYS A 220 7.49 12.21 -0.90
C LYS A 220 8.48 11.25 -1.55
N ALA A 221 8.15 9.96 -1.63
CA ALA A 221 9.09 8.95 -2.08
C ALA A 221 9.34 8.98 -3.59
N VAL A 222 8.33 9.28 -4.40
CA VAL A 222 8.52 9.49 -5.84
C VAL A 222 9.39 10.72 -6.08
N SER A 223 9.15 11.82 -5.35
CA SER A 223 10.02 13.01 -5.43
C SER A 223 11.47 12.69 -5.06
N ASP A 224 11.67 11.95 -3.96
CA ASP A 224 12.99 11.52 -3.50
C ASP A 224 13.67 10.57 -4.49
N ALA A 225 12.94 9.60 -5.05
CA ALA A 225 13.46 8.66 -6.04
C ALA A 225 13.86 9.37 -7.34
N CYS A 226 13.04 10.32 -7.82
CA CYS A 226 13.36 11.17 -8.96
C CYS A 226 14.62 12.02 -8.72
N ALA A 227 14.79 12.57 -7.51
CA ALA A 227 15.98 13.35 -7.16
C ALA A 227 17.27 12.51 -7.12
N LEU A 228 17.15 11.21 -6.80
CA LEU A 228 18.26 10.26 -6.79
C LEU A 228 18.51 9.63 -8.18
N LEU A 229 17.56 9.71 -9.11
CA LEU A 229 17.64 9.04 -10.40
C LEU A 229 18.73 9.67 -11.29
N LYS A 230 19.61 8.84 -11.88
CA LYS A 230 20.60 9.30 -12.85
C LYS A 230 19.92 9.84 -14.11
N VAL A 231 20.57 10.81 -14.75
CA VAL A 231 20.14 11.32 -16.06
C VAL A 231 20.12 10.17 -17.08
N GLY A 232 19.00 10.03 -17.79
CA GLY A 232 18.80 8.98 -18.79
C GLY A 232 18.35 7.63 -18.23
N CYS A 233 18.29 7.47 -16.91
CA CYS A 233 17.68 6.33 -16.26
C CYS A 233 16.16 6.52 -16.12
N ARG A 234 15.45 5.45 -15.80
CA ARG A 234 13.99 5.39 -15.89
C ARG A 234 13.37 4.91 -14.57
N GLY A 235 12.19 5.42 -14.28
CA GLY A 235 11.37 5.00 -13.15
C GLY A 235 10.00 4.55 -13.64
N CYS A 236 9.47 3.51 -13.02
CA CYS A 236 8.16 2.94 -13.33
C CYS A 236 7.23 3.06 -12.12
N VAL A 237 6.02 3.58 -12.34
CA VAL A 237 4.99 3.69 -11.30
C VAL A 237 3.71 3.05 -11.84
N ILE A 238 3.20 2.04 -11.14
CA ILE A 238 1.95 1.33 -11.43
C ILE A 238 0.93 1.76 -10.38
N THR A 239 -0.25 2.21 -10.81
CA THR A 239 -1.31 2.72 -9.94
C THR A 239 -2.62 1.98 -10.20
N PHE A 240 -3.36 1.61 -9.14
CA PHE A 240 -4.66 0.93 -9.27
C PHE A 240 -5.88 1.83 -9.02
N HIS A 241 -5.67 3.11 -8.72
CA HIS A 241 -6.74 4.09 -8.55
C HIS A 241 -6.37 5.45 -9.13
N SER A 242 -7.38 6.31 -9.25
CA SER A 242 -7.34 7.67 -9.81
C SER A 242 -6.57 8.68 -8.97
N LEU A 243 -6.53 8.50 -7.65
CA LEU A 243 -5.82 9.36 -6.69
C LEU A 243 -4.29 9.22 -6.82
#